data_AF-A0A1Q7CN40-F1
#
_entry.id   AF-A0A1Q7CN40-F1
#
_cell.length_a   1.000
_cell.length_b   1.000
_cell.length_c   1.000
_cell.angle_alpha   90.00
_cell.angle_beta   90.00
_cell.angle_gamma   90.00
#
_symmetry.space_group_name_H-M   'P 1'
#
loop_
_entity.id
_entity.type
_entity.pdbx_description
1 polymer ?
#
loop_
_entity_poly.entity_id
_entity_poly.type
_entity_poly.pdbx_seq_one_letter_code
_entity_poly.pdbx_strand_id
1 'polypeptide(L)'
;MLWRTAGRTAGIAAAAIWSLQPGAIFAGPYWGQVDAVGTLPLFGALVAAGSRRWWLAGALAAVAALVKPQFGIGLIVIAAAAAFEFIREARWRPVAETLGAAVATAYVLCVPFWGVDPTRIVGELVRLVRSASETYPYTSLYAFNGWSVFFDFWKPDTELVVWGGVLLVAGLVLSVVPLWWRRDTAMLLACGVVAGLAFYFLPTRAHERYLFPVFALALPLAVTRGRVLAPYVVLSLAFALSLYYAFTRYQQYVDLRVPDLIEATLFSRSGQIAIALVMIAAAAYLWWRFVRGDARLNDGHIWATGSTGRAICTSTRSTTRAPRSSSSRNASRTNGPTRISRRRSWRSASSRSVMIASSGAKRLRRRERRRPSSLGTTALGSRSPTVSRWSCNREAAPRRAALSASTRRRSPSRAIASSR
;
A
#
# COMPACT_ATOMS: atom_id res chain seq x y z
N MET A 1 -15.99 6.50 -9.24
CA MET A 1 -14.83 7.42 -9.23
C MET A 1 -14.32 7.65 -10.65
N LEU A 2 -13.55 6.71 -11.23
CA LEU A 2 -12.85 6.89 -12.52
C LEU A 2 -13.73 7.38 -13.67
N TRP A 3 -14.97 6.87 -13.83
CA TRP A 3 -15.91 7.37 -14.85
C TRP A 3 -16.03 8.91 -14.86
N ARG A 4 -16.04 9.54 -13.68
CA ARG A 4 -16.19 11.00 -13.51
C ARG A 4 -14.88 11.77 -13.65
N THR A 5 -13.71 11.14 -13.45
CA THR A 5 -12.39 11.82 -13.44
C THR A 5 -11.51 11.52 -14.66
N ALA A 6 -11.80 10.41 -15.35
CA ALA A 6 -11.02 9.83 -16.45
C ALA A 6 -11.92 9.17 -17.52
N GLY A 7 -13.20 9.58 -17.59
CA GLY A 7 -14.15 9.09 -18.59
C GLY A 7 -14.57 7.61 -18.46
N ARG A 8 -15.54 7.24 -19.30
CA ARG A 8 -16.18 5.91 -19.31
C ARG A 8 -15.18 4.78 -19.56
N THR A 9 -14.26 4.94 -20.52
CA THR A 9 -13.34 3.88 -20.93
C THR A 9 -12.36 3.49 -19.82
N ALA A 10 -11.80 4.46 -19.08
CA ALA A 10 -10.98 4.16 -17.90
C ALA A 10 -11.78 3.45 -16.79
N GLY A 11 -13.05 3.83 -16.61
CA GLY A 11 -13.95 3.13 -15.69
C GLY A 11 -14.15 1.66 -16.05
N ILE A 12 -14.38 1.36 -17.33
CA ILE A 12 -14.55 -0.02 -17.84
C ILE A 12 -13.22 -0.80 -17.76
N ALA A 13 -12.11 -0.19 -18.18
CA ALA A 13 -10.79 -0.81 -18.14
C ALA A 13 -10.38 -1.19 -16.71
N ALA A 14 -10.63 -0.31 -15.72
CA ALA A 14 -10.39 -0.63 -14.32
C ALA A 14 -11.24 -1.80 -13.81
N ALA A 15 -12.54 -1.83 -14.14
CA ALA A 15 -13.41 -2.94 -13.76
C ALA A 15 -12.92 -4.27 -14.37
N ALA A 16 -12.60 -4.29 -15.67
CA ALA A 16 -12.08 -5.47 -16.36
C ALA A 16 -10.74 -5.94 -15.77
N ILE A 17 -9.79 -5.03 -15.54
CA ILE A 17 -8.49 -5.36 -14.94
C ILE A 17 -8.66 -5.96 -13.54
N TRP A 18 -9.50 -5.36 -12.68
CA TRP A 18 -9.75 -5.88 -11.33
C TRP A 18 -10.41 -7.26 -11.34
N SER A 19 -11.48 -7.43 -12.12
CA SER A 19 -12.23 -8.69 -12.19
C SER A 19 -11.44 -9.85 -12.81
N LEU A 20 -10.48 -9.57 -13.70
CA LEU A 20 -9.64 -10.57 -14.35
C LEU A 20 -8.26 -10.71 -13.68
N GLN A 21 -7.97 -9.98 -12.60
CA GLN A 21 -6.66 -10.01 -11.96
C GLN A 21 -6.40 -11.36 -11.27
N PRO A 22 -5.43 -12.18 -11.72
CA PRO A 22 -5.27 -13.55 -11.21
C PRO A 22 -4.98 -13.59 -9.71
N GLY A 23 -4.20 -12.63 -9.18
CA GLY A 23 -3.95 -12.55 -7.74
C GLY A 23 -5.18 -12.19 -6.90
N ALA A 24 -6.14 -11.44 -7.46
CA ALA A 24 -7.40 -11.13 -6.78
C ALA A 24 -8.36 -12.32 -6.80
N ILE A 25 -8.36 -13.10 -7.90
CA ILE A 25 -9.12 -14.36 -8.02
C ILE A 25 -8.56 -15.41 -7.06
N PHE A 26 -7.24 -15.60 -7.03
CA PHE A 26 -6.58 -16.54 -6.12
C PHE A 26 -6.84 -16.22 -4.65
N ALA A 27 -6.59 -14.97 -4.22
CA ALA A 27 -6.80 -14.59 -2.82
C ALA A 27 -8.29 -14.49 -2.45
N GLY A 28 -9.15 -14.03 -3.35
CA GLY A 28 -10.58 -13.85 -3.11
C GLY A 28 -11.36 -15.17 -3.23
N PRO A 29 -12.10 -15.40 -4.33
CA PRO A 29 -13.03 -16.53 -4.46
C PRO A 29 -12.38 -17.92 -4.41
N TYR A 30 -11.10 -18.06 -4.76
CA TYR A 30 -10.43 -19.37 -4.72
C TYR A 30 -9.95 -19.75 -3.30
N TRP A 31 -9.29 -18.84 -2.57
CA TRP A 31 -8.90 -19.07 -1.18
C TRP A 31 -10.10 -19.00 -0.22
N GLY A 32 -11.02 -18.05 -0.47
CA GLY A 32 -11.99 -17.58 0.52
C GLY A 32 -11.44 -16.54 1.51
N GLN A 33 -10.36 -15.80 1.18
CA GLN A 33 -9.88 -14.75 2.09
C GLN A 33 -10.76 -13.49 2.03
N VAL A 34 -10.92 -12.87 3.20
CA VAL A 34 -11.67 -11.61 3.36
C VAL A 34 -10.86 -10.35 3.03
N ASP A 35 -9.74 -10.46 2.30
CA ASP A 35 -8.87 -9.29 2.03
C ASP A 35 -9.57 -8.21 1.19
N ALA A 36 -10.48 -8.58 0.30
CA ALA A 36 -11.35 -7.65 -0.41
C ALA A 36 -12.29 -6.86 0.53
N VAL A 37 -12.78 -7.50 1.60
CA VAL A 37 -13.73 -6.93 2.57
C VAL A 37 -13.09 -5.79 3.35
N GLY A 38 -11.81 -5.90 3.72
CA GLY A 38 -11.07 -4.81 4.39
C GLY A 38 -10.43 -3.82 3.42
N THR A 39 -10.13 -4.24 2.19
CA THR A 39 -9.59 -3.35 1.14
C THR A 39 -10.62 -2.31 0.66
N LEU A 40 -11.90 -2.66 0.58
CA LEU A 40 -12.97 -1.73 0.17
C LEU A 40 -13.12 -0.51 1.11
N PRO A 41 -13.28 -0.66 2.45
CA PRO A 41 -13.33 0.47 3.36
C PRO A 41 -11.98 1.20 3.44
N LEU A 42 -10.83 0.52 3.31
CA LEU A 42 -9.52 1.18 3.18
C LEU A 42 -9.47 2.12 1.97
N PHE A 43 -9.87 1.66 0.78
CA PHE A 43 -9.97 2.48 -0.43
C PHE A 43 -10.96 3.63 -0.24
N GLY A 44 -12.14 3.33 0.34
CA GLY A 44 -13.18 4.31 0.64
C GLY A 44 -12.70 5.41 1.59
N ALA A 45 -11.90 5.09 2.60
CA ALA A 45 -11.35 6.04 3.55
C ALA A 45 -10.43 7.07 2.88
N LEU A 46 -9.52 6.61 2.01
CA LEU A 46 -8.61 7.48 1.25
C LEU A 46 -9.36 8.37 0.26
N VAL A 47 -10.41 7.85 -0.39
CA VAL A 47 -11.28 8.64 -1.28
C VAL A 47 -12.14 9.65 -0.52
N ALA A 48 -12.63 9.28 0.67
CA ALA A 48 -13.38 10.18 1.55
C ALA A 48 -12.50 11.34 2.04
N ALA A 49 -11.28 11.07 2.50
CA ALA A 49 -10.30 12.08 2.90
C ALA A 49 -9.93 13.01 1.73
N GLY A 50 -9.70 12.46 0.54
CA GLY A 50 -9.45 13.25 -0.67
C GLY A 50 -10.63 14.10 -1.11
N SER A 51 -11.85 13.71 -0.72
CA SER A 51 -13.09 14.47 -0.88
C SER A 51 -13.40 15.38 0.32
N ARG A 52 -12.46 15.55 1.26
CA ARG A 52 -12.57 16.31 2.52
C ARG A 52 -13.71 15.88 3.45
N ARG A 53 -14.19 14.64 3.34
CA ARG A 53 -15.18 14.02 4.23
C ARG A 53 -14.48 13.28 5.37
N TRP A 54 -13.86 14.02 6.28
CA TRP A 54 -12.95 13.50 7.30
C TRP A 54 -13.62 12.52 8.27
N TRP A 55 -14.86 12.78 8.70
CA TRP A 55 -15.62 11.84 9.53
C TRP A 55 -15.81 10.49 8.83
N LEU A 56 -16.13 10.49 7.53
CA LEU A 56 -16.32 9.25 6.76
C LEU A 56 -14.98 8.53 6.55
N ALA A 57 -13.89 9.28 6.38
CA ALA A 57 -12.55 8.71 6.30
C ALA A 57 -12.17 7.99 7.60
N GLY A 58 -12.39 8.64 8.76
CA GLY A 58 -12.17 8.05 10.08
C GLY A 58 -12.98 6.78 10.32
N ALA A 59 -14.29 6.83 10.06
CA ALA A 59 -15.18 5.68 10.21
C ALA A 59 -14.77 4.49 9.32
N LEU A 60 -14.52 4.73 8.03
CA LEU A 60 -14.11 3.67 7.10
C LEU A 60 -12.72 3.11 7.42
N ALA A 61 -11.77 3.94 7.89
CA ALA A 61 -10.46 3.45 8.33
C ALA A 61 -10.53 2.59 9.59
N ALA A 62 -11.42 2.93 10.54
CA ALA A 62 -11.69 2.08 11.70
C ALA A 62 -12.30 0.74 11.30
N VAL A 63 -13.30 0.72 10.40
CA VAL A 63 -13.86 -0.53 9.85
C VAL A 63 -12.76 -1.37 9.19
N ALA A 64 -11.91 -0.76 8.35
CA ALA A 64 -10.82 -1.48 7.68
C ALA A 64 -9.84 -2.11 8.69
N ALA A 65 -9.39 -1.34 9.69
CA ALA A 65 -8.48 -1.82 10.72
C ALA A 65 -9.07 -2.93 11.60
N LEU A 66 -10.38 -2.89 11.88
CA LEU A 66 -11.09 -3.95 12.60
C LEU A 66 -11.29 -5.23 11.77
N VAL A 67 -11.46 -5.12 10.44
CA VAL A 67 -11.53 -6.30 9.56
C VAL A 67 -10.21 -7.09 9.57
N LYS A 68 -9.08 -6.40 9.42
CA LYS A 68 -7.73 -6.94 9.72
C LYS A 68 -6.79 -5.80 10.12
N PRO A 69 -5.97 -5.92 11.19
CA PRO A 69 -5.06 -4.86 11.64
C PRO A 69 -4.11 -4.33 10.56
N GLN A 70 -3.73 -5.17 9.59
CA GLN A 70 -2.92 -4.82 8.41
C GLN A 70 -3.49 -3.63 7.60
N PHE A 71 -4.82 -3.44 7.57
CA PHE A 71 -5.46 -2.34 6.85
C PHE A 71 -5.43 -1.01 7.62
N GLY A 72 -4.94 -1.01 8.87
CA GLY A 72 -4.66 0.18 9.67
C GLY A 72 -3.68 1.17 9.00
N ILE A 73 -2.94 0.75 7.96
CA ILE A 73 -2.18 1.65 7.08
C ILE A 73 -3.03 2.81 6.52
N GLY A 74 -4.33 2.60 6.31
CA GLY A 74 -5.26 3.65 5.89
C GLY A 74 -5.44 4.74 6.94
N LEU A 75 -5.56 4.35 8.21
CA LEU A 75 -5.69 5.26 9.33
C LEU A 75 -4.43 6.13 9.48
N ILE A 76 -3.24 5.55 9.31
CA ILE A 76 -1.96 6.28 9.33
C ILE A 76 -1.93 7.36 8.24
N VAL A 77 -2.32 7.02 7.01
CA VAL A 77 -2.31 7.95 5.86
C VAL A 77 -3.31 9.09 6.06
N ILE A 78 -4.54 8.82 6.50
CA ILE A 78 -5.54 9.89 6.72
C ILE A 78 -5.25 10.73 7.96
N ALA A 79 -4.70 10.14 9.03
CA ALA A 79 -4.31 10.86 10.23
C ALA A 79 -3.15 11.81 9.94
N ALA A 80 -2.14 11.38 9.19
CA ALA A 80 -1.05 12.25 8.72
C ALA A 80 -1.58 13.37 7.82
N ALA A 81 -2.51 13.08 6.90
CA ALA A 81 -3.15 14.10 6.07
C ALA A 81 -3.86 15.17 6.91
N ALA A 82 -4.73 14.75 7.83
CA ALA A 82 -5.47 15.63 8.73
C ALA A 82 -4.54 16.44 9.66
N ALA A 83 -3.53 15.79 10.25
CA ALA A 83 -2.53 16.44 11.10
C ALA A 83 -1.74 17.52 10.33
N PHE A 84 -1.37 17.27 9.07
CA PHE A 84 -0.70 18.28 8.26
C PHE A 84 -1.63 19.43 7.84
N GLU A 85 -2.95 19.22 7.71
CA GLU A 85 -3.90 20.33 7.55
C GLU A 85 -4.03 21.18 8.83
N PHE A 86 -3.98 20.55 10.00
CA PHE A 86 -3.91 21.28 11.26
C PHE A 86 -2.60 22.09 11.36
N ILE A 87 -1.45 21.47 11.15
CA ILE A 87 -0.13 22.10 11.29
C ILE A 87 0.10 23.22 10.25
N ARG A 88 -0.28 23.00 8.98
CA ARG A 88 0.02 23.97 7.90
C ARG A 88 -1.09 25.00 7.64
N GLU A 89 -2.33 24.67 7.97
CA GLU A 89 -3.51 25.44 7.54
C GLU A 89 -4.42 25.80 8.74
N ALA A 90 -3.95 25.57 9.98
CA ALA A 90 -4.65 25.81 11.25
C ALA A 90 -6.03 25.12 11.36
N ARG A 91 -6.31 24.11 10.51
CA ARG A 91 -7.60 23.41 10.48
C ARG A 91 -7.61 22.24 11.47
N TRP A 92 -8.17 22.45 12.66
CA TRP A 92 -8.34 21.39 13.65
C TRP A 92 -9.49 20.42 13.34
N ARG A 93 -10.55 20.88 12.64
CA ARG A 93 -11.73 20.07 12.30
C ARG A 93 -11.40 18.73 11.61
N PRO A 94 -10.55 18.67 10.56
CA PRO A 94 -10.10 17.40 9.97
C PRO A 94 -9.60 16.36 10.98
N VAL A 95 -8.81 16.79 11.98
CA VAL A 95 -8.26 15.90 13.01
C VAL A 95 -9.36 15.42 13.95
N ALA A 96 -10.19 16.34 14.45
CA ALA A 96 -11.29 16.00 15.35
C ALA A 96 -12.35 15.10 14.69
N GLU A 97 -12.73 15.38 13.44
CA GLU A 97 -13.66 14.56 12.66
C GLU A 97 -13.09 13.17 12.37
N THR A 98 -11.82 13.07 11.97
CA THR A 98 -11.17 11.79 11.66
C THR A 98 -11.03 10.92 12.91
N LEU A 99 -10.46 11.47 13.99
CA LEU A 99 -10.23 10.72 15.23
C LEU A 99 -11.54 10.41 15.94
N GLY A 100 -12.45 11.38 16.05
CA GLY A 100 -13.75 11.19 16.69
C GLY A 100 -14.59 10.12 15.99
N ALA A 101 -14.68 10.16 14.66
CA ALA A 101 -15.42 9.14 13.91
C ALA A 101 -14.74 7.77 13.94
N ALA A 102 -13.40 7.70 13.92
CA ALA A 102 -12.67 6.45 14.04
C ALA A 102 -12.90 5.80 15.43
N VAL A 103 -12.77 6.57 16.51
CA VAL A 103 -12.99 6.10 17.89
C VAL A 103 -14.45 5.70 18.10
N ALA A 104 -15.41 6.52 17.68
CA ALA A 104 -16.83 6.20 17.81
C ALA A 104 -17.22 4.93 17.03
N THR A 105 -16.72 4.78 15.80
CA THR A 105 -16.97 3.58 14.98
C THR A 105 -16.33 2.35 15.60
N ALA A 106 -15.09 2.44 16.06
CA ALA A 106 -14.41 1.31 16.73
C ALA A 106 -15.14 0.91 18.02
N TYR A 107 -15.51 1.88 18.86
CA TYR A 107 -16.28 1.64 20.09
C TYR A 107 -17.60 0.93 19.78
N VAL A 108 -18.46 1.51 18.92
CA VAL A 108 -19.79 0.94 18.59
C VAL A 108 -19.68 -0.48 18.03
N LEU A 109 -18.67 -0.78 17.21
CA LEU A 109 -18.47 -2.13 16.65
C LEU A 109 -17.89 -3.13 17.65
N CYS A 110 -17.15 -2.68 18.67
CA CYS A 110 -16.57 -3.55 19.70
C CYS A 110 -17.51 -3.81 20.90
N VAL A 111 -18.46 -2.90 21.18
CA VAL A 111 -19.43 -3.03 22.29
C VAL A 111 -20.17 -4.38 22.31
N PRO A 112 -20.67 -4.94 21.18
CA PRO A 112 -21.33 -6.25 21.18
C PRO A 112 -20.47 -7.43 21.62
N PHE A 113 -19.14 -7.29 21.60
CA PHE A 113 -18.20 -8.38 21.91
C PHE A 113 -17.64 -8.28 23.33
N TRP A 114 -17.41 -7.07 23.85
CA TRP A 114 -16.73 -6.85 25.14
C TRP A 114 -17.51 -6.00 26.16
N GLY A 115 -18.70 -5.51 25.79
CA GLY A 115 -19.54 -4.65 26.63
C GLY A 115 -19.20 -3.16 26.48
N VAL A 116 -19.84 -2.32 27.30
CA VAL A 116 -19.78 -0.85 27.18
C VAL A 116 -18.55 -0.19 27.81
N ASP A 117 -17.70 -0.94 28.53
CA ASP A 117 -16.50 -0.38 29.15
C ASP A 117 -15.42 -0.07 28.09
N PRO A 118 -15.06 1.21 27.86
CA PRO A 118 -14.05 1.58 26.87
C PRO A 118 -12.64 1.05 27.23
N THR A 119 -12.33 0.91 28.52
CA THR A 119 -10.99 0.50 28.96
C THR A 119 -10.73 -0.97 28.64
N ARG A 120 -11.74 -1.83 28.87
CA ARG A 120 -11.73 -3.22 28.41
C ARG A 120 -11.62 -3.35 26.89
N ILE A 121 -12.38 -2.56 26.12
CA ILE A 121 -12.30 -2.58 24.64
C ILE A 121 -10.87 -2.27 24.17
N VAL A 122 -10.23 -1.23 24.73
CA VAL A 122 -8.83 -0.88 24.39
C VAL A 122 -7.87 -2.02 24.78
N GLY A 123 -8.05 -2.63 25.95
CA GLY A 123 -7.24 -3.77 26.39
C GLY A 123 -7.31 -4.97 25.44
N GLU A 124 -8.51 -5.37 25.02
CA GLU A 124 -8.70 -6.50 24.10
C GLU A 124 -8.21 -6.18 22.68
N LEU A 125 -8.37 -4.94 22.18
CA LEU A 125 -7.78 -4.51 20.90
C LEU A 125 -6.26 -4.60 20.91
N VAL A 126 -5.59 -4.13 21.98
CA VAL A 126 -4.14 -4.24 22.14
C VAL A 126 -3.70 -5.72 22.20
N ARG A 127 -4.46 -6.55 22.93
CA ARG A 127 -4.21 -7.99 23.03
C ARG A 127 -4.34 -8.71 21.69
N LEU A 128 -5.37 -8.40 20.89
CA LEU A 128 -5.57 -8.95 19.56
C LEU A 128 -4.43 -8.59 18.61
N VAL A 129 -4.03 -7.31 18.56
CA VAL A 129 -2.92 -6.86 17.70
C VAL A 129 -1.61 -7.53 18.09
N ARG A 130 -1.33 -7.65 19.40
CA ARG A 130 -0.14 -8.37 19.90
C ARG A 130 -0.19 -9.85 19.50
N SER A 131 -1.27 -10.55 19.82
CA SER A 131 -1.43 -11.97 19.51
C SER A 131 -1.28 -12.27 18.02
N ALA A 132 -1.88 -11.44 17.15
CA ALA A 132 -1.74 -11.56 15.70
C ALA A 132 -0.28 -11.39 15.23
N SER A 133 0.50 -10.49 15.84
CA SER A 133 1.92 -10.30 15.50
C SER A 133 2.84 -11.39 16.04
N GLU A 134 2.45 -12.05 17.13
CA GLU A 134 3.21 -13.12 17.80
C GLU A 134 2.92 -14.53 17.23
N THR A 135 1.79 -14.73 16.55
CA THR A 135 1.34 -16.03 16.03
C THR A 135 2.35 -16.65 15.04
N TYR A 136 3.09 -15.83 14.28
CA TYR A 136 3.99 -16.30 13.23
C TYR A 136 5.37 -15.61 13.29
N PRO A 137 6.28 -16.03 14.19
CA PRO A 137 7.59 -15.42 14.40
C PRO A 137 8.62 -15.86 13.34
N TYR A 138 8.33 -15.55 12.06
CA TYR A 138 9.11 -16.01 10.92
C TYR A 138 9.55 -14.89 9.98
N THR A 139 10.67 -15.08 9.29
CA THR A 139 11.27 -14.16 8.31
C THR A 139 10.26 -13.69 7.28
N SER A 140 9.58 -14.64 6.65
CA SER A 140 8.54 -14.43 5.66
C SER A 140 7.63 -15.67 5.58
N LEU A 141 6.32 -15.42 5.54
CA LEU A 141 5.29 -16.42 5.32
C LEU A 141 4.89 -16.37 3.85
N TYR A 142 5.78 -16.87 2.99
CA TYR A 142 5.66 -16.81 1.53
C TYR A 142 5.45 -15.40 0.92
N ALA A 143 5.80 -14.33 1.65
CA ALA A 143 5.97 -13.00 1.08
C ALA A 143 7.33 -12.89 0.37
N PHE A 144 7.32 -12.64 -0.94
CA PHE A 144 8.51 -12.55 -1.78
C PHE A 144 9.16 -11.17 -1.62
N ASN A 145 9.80 -10.97 -0.46
CA ASN A 145 10.42 -9.72 -0.02
C ASN A 145 11.92 -9.91 0.33
N GLY A 146 12.58 -8.85 0.82
CA GLY A 146 14.02 -8.89 1.15
C GLY A 146 14.39 -10.00 2.13
N TRP A 147 13.55 -10.25 3.14
CA TRP A 147 13.77 -11.33 4.12
C TRP A 147 13.76 -12.71 3.46
N SER A 148 12.81 -12.95 2.54
CA SER A 148 12.78 -14.20 1.76
C SER A 148 14.00 -14.39 0.85
N VAL A 149 14.65 -13.31 0.39
CA VAL A 149 15.86 -13.36 -0.45
C VAL A 149 17.08 -13.75 0.37
N PHE A 150 17.30 -13.11 1.53
CA PHE A 150 18.50 -13.34 2.35
C PHE A 150 18.39 -14.54 3.28
N PHE A 151 17.21 -14.84 3.81
CA PHE A 151 17.03 -15.80 4.90
C PHE A 151 16.08 -16.96 4.58
N ASP A 152 15.50 -17.02 3.38
CA ASP A 152 14.48 -18.01 2.98
C ASP A 152 13.16 -17.89 3.78
N PHE A 153 12.13 -18.63 3.35
CA PHE A 153 10.81 -18.62 3.99
C PHE A 153 10.80 -19.42 5.30
N TRP A 154 9.87 -19.08 6.19
CA TRP A 154 9.58 -19.83 7.43
C TRP A 154 10.78 -20.11 8.36
N LYS A 155 11.82 -19.26 8.34
CA LYS A 155 12.90 -19.32 9.34
C LYS A 155 12.56 -18.41 10.53
N PRO A 156 12.98 -18.73 11.77
CA PRO A 156 12.75 -17.87 12.93
C PRO A 156 13.29 -16.45 12.73
N ASP A 157 12.57 -15.43 13.21
CA ASP A 157 12.94 -14.02 13.01
C ASP A 157 13.43 -13.27 14.26
N THR A 158 13.75 -13.98 15.35
CA THR A 158 14.05 -13.39 16.68
C THR A 158 15.09 -12.27 16.65
N GLU A 159 16.16 -12.41 15.86
CA GLU A 159 17.23 -11.40 15.72
C GLU A 159 16.92 -10.31 14.68
N LEU A 160 15.89 -10.52 13.86
CA LEU A 160 15.56 -9.72 12.68
C LEU A 160 14.30 -8.86 12.87
N VAL A 161 13.39 -9.26 13.76
CA VAL A 161 12.08 -8.62 13.99
C VAL A 161 12.19 -7.13 14.34
N VAL A 162 13.20 -6.75 15.13
CA VAL A 162 13.46 -5.34 15.49
C VAL A 162 13.83 -4.52 14.24
N TRP A 163 14.71 -5.06 13.39
CA TRP A 163 15.10 -4.42 12.14
C TRP A 163 13.94 -4.34 11.14
N GLY A 164 13.13 -5.40 11.04
CA GLY A 164 11.88 -5.38 10.28
C GLY A 164 10.91 -4.29 10.77
N GLY A 165 10.75 -4.14 12.08
CA GLY A 165 9.96 -3.07 12.69
C GLY A 165 10.49 -1.67 12.38
N VAL A 166 11.80 -1.46 12.49
CA VAL A 166 12.45 -0.17 12.15
C VAL A 166 12.25 0.18 10.66
N LEU A 167 12.46 -0.78 9.76
CA LEU A 167 12.25 -0.58 8.33
C LEU A 167 10.77 -0.30 8.01
N LEU A 168 9.83 -1.00 8.66
CA LEU A 168 8.40 -0.73 8.51
C LEU A 168 8.04 0.70 8.95
N VAL A 169 8.49 1.14 10.13
CA VAL A 169 8.24 2.51 10.62
C VAL A 169 8.83 3.54 9.66
N ALA A 170 10.06 3.35 9.19
CA ALA A 170 10.69 4.23 8.20
C ALA A 170 9.88 4.30 6.89
N GLY A 171 9.43 3.15 6.36
CA GLY A 171 8.60 3.08 5.16
C GLY A 171 7.24 3.74 5.31
N LEU A 172 6.58 3.56 6.46
CA LEU A 172 5.30 4.21 6.77
C LEU A 172 5.45 5.74 6.90
N VAL A 173 6.51 6.23 7.54
CA VAL A 173 6.83 7.66 7.59
C VAL A 173 7.09 8.21 6.18
N LEU A 174 7.94 7.55 5.39
CA LEU A 174 8.21 7.96 4.01
C LEU A 174 6.96 7.93 3.12
N SER A 175 6.01 7.04 3.38
CA SER A 175 4.76 6.96 2.62
C SER A 175 3.89 8.22 2.76
N VAL A 176 3.93 8.89 3.92
CA VAL A 176 3.09 10.07 4.21
C VAL A 176 3.79 11.41 3.96
N VAL A 177 5.12 11.45 3.85
CA VAL A 177 5.90 12.67 3.55
C VAL A 177 5.33 13.50 2.37
N PRO A 178 4.92 12.93 1.21
CA PRO A 178 4.34 13.69 0.10
C PRO A 178 3.07 14.50 0.47
N LEU A 179 2.32 14.05 1.49
CA LEU A 179 1.12 14.72 1.97
C LEU A 179 1.42 16.07 2.63
N TRP A 180 2.67 16.39 2.94
CA TRP A 180 3.06 17.73 3.39
C TRP A 180 2.78 18.80 2.32
N TRP A 181 2.93 18.45 1.03
CA TRP A 181 2.72 19.37 -0.10
C TRP A 181 1.39 19.17 -0.84
N ARG A 182 0.88 17.93 -0.97
CA ARG A 182 -0.35 17.67 -1.74
C ARG A 182 -1.24 16.62 -1.10
N ARG A 183 -2.52 16.97 -0.88
CA ARG A 183 -3.53 16.15 -0.18
C ARG A 183 -4.75 15.86 -1.07
N ASP A 184 -4.54 15.70 -2.37
CA ASP A 184 -5.59 15.29 -3.31
C ASP A 184 -5.82 13.77 -3.24
N THR A 185 -6.98 13.31 -3.72
CA THR A 185 -7.31 11.87 -3.76
C THR A 185 -6.23 11.03 -4.46
N ALA A 186 -5.59 11.60 -5.49
CA ALA A 186 -4.51 10.94 -6.21
C ALA A 186 -3.27 10.71 -5.33
N MET A 187 -2.86 11.71 -4.52
CA MET A 187 -1.75 11.54 -3.58
C MET A 187 -2.13 10.63 -2.42
N LEU A 188 -3.34 10.74 -1.85
CA LEU A 188 -3.77 9.87 -0.76
C LEU A 188 -3.78 8.39 -1.16
N LEU A 189 -4.25 8.07 -2.37
CA LEU A 189 -4.14 6.72 -2.93
C LEU A 189 -2.67 6.30 -3.13
N ALA A 190 -1.81 7.17 -3.66
CA ALA A 190 -0.39 6.88 -3.84
C ALA A 190 0.34 6.65 -2.51
N CYS A 191 0.04 7.43 -1.47
CA CYS A 191 0.55 7.23 -0.11
C CYS A 191 0.05 5.91 0.49
N GLY A 192 -1.23 5.56 0.29
CA GLY A 192 -1.78 4.25 0.67
C GLY A 192 -1.10 3.08 -0.06
N VAL A 193 -0.79 3.23 -1.35
CA VAL A 193 0.01 2.25 -2.11
C VAL A 193 1.40 2.10 -1.50
N VAL A 194 2.13 3.20 -1.25
CA VAL A 194 3.48 3.13 -0.68
C VAL A 194 3.46 2.57 0.75
N ALA A 195 2.44 2.87 1.55
CA ALA A 195 2.25 2.29 2.88
C ALA A 195 1.99 0.76 2.82
N GLY A 196 1.18 0.29 1.85
CA GLY A 196 0.96 -1.14 1.63
C GLY A 196 2.20 -1.87 1.10
N LEU A 197 2.98 -1.22 0.21
CA LEU A 197 4.28 -1.73 -0.22
C LEU A 197 5.26 -1.82 0.95
N ALA A 198 5.33 -0.79 1.81
CA ALA A 198 6.15 -0.81 3.01
C ALA A 198 5.74 -1.97 3.95
N PHE A 199 4.44 -2.17 4.17
CA PHE A 199 3.91 -3.24 5.00
C PHE A 199 4.20 -4.67 4.47
N TYR A 200 4.34 -4.85 3.15
CA TYR A 200 4.69 -6.14 2.55
C TYR A 200 6.21 -6.39 2.47
N PHE A 201 6.99 -5.39 2.04
CA PHE A 201 8.39 -5.58 1.68
C PHE A 201 9.40 -5.39 2.82
N LEU A 202 9.05 -4.59 3.85
CA LEU A 202 10.00 -4.11 4.86
C LEU A 202 10.01 -4.89 6.19
N PRO A 203 8.88 -5.29 6.79
CA PRO A 203 8.90 -6.08 8.02
C PRO A 203 9.16 -7.57 7.74
N THR A 204 9.65 -8.28 8.77
CA THR A 204 9.50 -9.73 8.85
C THR A 204 8.02 -10.08 9.12
N ARG A 205 7.67 -11.37 9.19
CA ARG A 205 6.30 -11.85 9.45
C ARG A 205 5.24 -11.40 8.42
N ALA A 206 5.69 -10.90 7.27
CA ALA A 206 4.82 -10.58 6.15
C ALA A 206 4.27 -11.86 5.53
N HIS A 207 2.96 -11.87 5.27
CA HIS A 207 2.27 -12.94 4.55
C HIS A 207 2.21 -12.64 3.05
N GLU A 208 2.22 -13.71 2.25
CA GLU A 208 1.99 -13.71 0.81
C GLU A 208 0.85 -12.78 0.37
N ARG A 209 -0.31 -12.84 1.02
CA ARG A 209 -1.51 -12.05 0.68
C ARG A 209 -1.48 -10.58 1.09
N TYR A 210 -0.52 -10.12 1.91
CA TYR A 210 -0.50 -8.73 2.41
C TYR A 210 -0.32 -7.68 1.30
N LEU A 211 0.11 -8.07 0.10
CA LEU A 211 0.19 -7.19 -1.06
C LEU A 211 -1.18 -6.90 -1.71
N PHE A 212 -2.23 -7.69 -1.42
CA PHE A 212 -3.57 -7.56 -2.03
C PHE A 212 -4.13 -6.11 -2.10
N PRO A 213 -4.18 -5.32 -1.01
CA PRO A 213 -4.78 -3.98 -1.06
C PRO A 213 -4.05 -3.02 -2.00
N VAL A 214 -2.74 -3.21 -2.23
CA VAL A 214 -1.94 -2.37 -3.13
C VAL A 214 -2.54 -2.33 -4.53
N PHE A 215 -3.09 -3.43 -5.03
CA PHE A 215 -3.68 -3.49 -6.35
C PHE A 215 -4.96 -2.66 -6.46
N ALA A 216 -5.86 -2.71 -5.47
CA ALA A 216 -7.06 -1.87 -5.46
C ALA A 216 -6.71 -0.37 -5.34
N LEU A 217 -5.72 -0.02 -4.51
CA LEU A 217 -5.30 1.37 -4.31
C LEU A 217 -4.54 1.94 -5.52
N ALA A 218 -3.73 1.13 -6.20
CA ALA A 218 -2.93 1.56 -7.34
C ALA A 218 -3.71 1.57 -8.67
N LEU A 219 -4.76 0.75 -8.80
CA LEU A 219 -5.51 0.59 -10.05
C LEU A 219 -6.02 1.93 -10.65
N PRO A 220 -6.60 2.89 -9.88
CA PRO A 220 -6.98 4.19 -10.44
C PRO A 220 -5.83 5.02 -10.98
N LEU A 221 -4.61 4.82 -10.49
CA LEU A 221 -3.40 5.50 -10.95
C LEU A 221 -2.78 4.77 -12.15
N ALA A 222 -2.84 3.43 -12.16
CA ALA A 222 -2.36 2.59 -13.25
C ALA A 222 -3.16 2.83 -14.54
N VAL A 223 -4.49 2.84 -14.43
CA VAL A 223 -5.38 2.99 -15.60
C VAL A 223 -5.31 4.40 -16.20
N THR A 224 -5.02 5.44 -15.42
CA THR A 224 -4.88 6.82 -15.92
C THR A 224 -3.46 7.16 -16.39
N ARG A 225 -2.45 6.35 -16.05
CA ARG A 225 -1.03 6.60 -16.38
C ARG A 225 -0.33 5.32 -16.83
N GLY A 226 -0.09 5.17 -18.14
CA GLY A 226 0.55 3.97 -18.72
C GLY A 226 1.94 3.67 -18.15
N ARG A 227 2.66 4.69 -17.68
CA ARG A 227 3.95 4.55 -16.97
C ARG A 227 3.83 3.92 -15.57
N VAL A 228 2.64 3.98 -14.98
CA VAL A 228 2.24 3.31 -13.72
C VAL A 228 1.63 1.94 -14.02
N LEU A 229 0.94 1.78 -15.17
CA LEU A 229 0.39 0.49 -15.62
C LEU A 229 1.46 -0.60 -15.78
N ALA A 230 2.63 -0.27 -16.34
CA ALA A 230 3.69 -1.25 -16.54
C ALA A 230 4.18 -1.93 -15.22
N PRO A 231 4.64 -1.20 -14.18
CA PRO A 231 4.99 -1.83 -12.91
C PRO A 231 3.79 -2.46 -12.20
N TYR A 232 2.58 -1.91 -12.35
CA TYR A 232 1.36 -2.50 -11.80
C TYR A 232 1.11 -3.91 -12.34
N VAL A 233 1.17 -4.10 -13.66
CA VAL A 233 0.97 -5.40 -14.31
C VAL A 233 2.08 -6.38 -13.94
N VAL A 234 3.35 -5.96 -13.97
CA VAL A 234 4.48 -6.81 -13.55
C VAL A 234 4.33 -7.26 -12.10
N LEU A 235 4.03 -6.35 -11.19
CA LEU A 235 3.82 -6.66 -9.77
C LEU A 235 2.59 -7.56 -9.56
N SER A 236 1.52 -7.38 -10.34
CA SER A 236 0.31 -8.20 -10.26
C SER A 236 0.52 -9.64 -10.74
N LEU A 237 1.30 -9.84 -11.82
CA LEU A 237 1.61 -11.18 -12.33
C LEU A 237 2.58 -11.89 -11.40
N ALA A 238 3.61 -11.20 -10.91
CA ALA A 238 4.53 -11.76 -9.92
C ALA A 238 3.84 -12.06 -8.58
N PHE A 239 2.89 -11.23 -8.15
CA PHE A 239 2.03 -11.52 -6.98
C PHE A 239 1.19 -12.78 -7.19
N ALA A 240 0.54 -12.94 -8.35
CA ALA A 240 -0.22 -14.16 -8.65
C ALA A 240 0.68 -15.41 -8.65
N LEU A 241 1.91 -15.32 -9.17
CA LEU A 241 2.91 -16.39 -9.11
C LEU A 241 3.35 -16.69 -7.67
N SER A 242 3.51 -15.66 -6.83
CA SER A 242 3.83 -15.84 -5.40
C SER A 242 2.70 -16.53 -4.62
N LEU A 243 1.44 -16.24 -4.94
CA LEU A 243 0.29 -16.95 -4.40
C LEU A 243 0.29 -18.41 -4.89
N TYR A 244 0.45 -18.65 -6.20
CA TYR A 244 0.51 -20.02 -6.73
C TYR A 244 1.58 -20.86 -6.04
N TYR A 245 2.78 -20.29 -5.81
CA TYR A 245 3.82 -20.92 -4.99
C TYR A 245 3.33 -21.24 -3.58
N ALA A 246 2.81 -20.25 -2.84
CA ALA A 246 2.35 -20.45 -1.47
C ALA A 246 1.29 -21.57 -1.35
N PHE A 247 0.31 -21.59 -2.26
CA PHE A 247 -0.72 -22.62 -2.32
C PHE A 247 -0.16 -24.03 -2.49
N THR A 248 0.86 -24.21 -3.34
CA THR A 248 1.48 -25.53 -3.57
C THR A 248 2.32 -26.05 -2.40
N ARG A 249 2.55 -25.22 -1.37
CA ARG A 249 3.27 -25.60 -0.14
C ARG A 249 2.38 -25.72 1.09
N TYR A 250 1.16 -25.19 1.07
CA TYR A 250 0.22 -25.41 2.16
C TYR A 250 -0.36 -26.82 2.13
N GLN A 251 -0.22 -27.56 3.23
CA GLN A 251 -0.71 -28.93 3.37
C GLN A 251 -2.22 -29.09 3.14
N GLN A 252 -2.99 -28.00 3.28
CA GLN A 252 -4.45 -27.98 3.05
C GLN A 252 -4.87 -27.97 1.57
N TYR A 253 -3.93 -27.76 0.63
CA TYR A 253 -4.20 -27.68 -0.82
C TYR A 253 -3.45 -28.76 -1.60
N VAL A 254 -3.83 -30.02 -1.37
CA VAL A 254 -3.19 -31.21 -1.97
C VAL A 254 -3.45 -31.38 -3.47
N ASP A 255 -4.50 -30.75 -4.01
CA ASP A 255 -4.90 -30.90 -5.42
C ASP A 255 -4.11 -30.01 -6.38
N LEU A 256 -3.43 -28.97 -5.88
CA LEU A 256 -2.71 -28.01 -6.71
C LEU A 256 -1.33 -28.53 -7.10
N ARG A 257 -1.25 -29.24 -8.22
CA ARG A 257 0.01 -29.76 -8.77
C ARG A 257 0.83 -28.65 -9.44
N VAL A 258 2.15 -28.76 -9.33
CA VAL A 258 3.12 -27.94 -10.06
C VAL A 258 3.68 -28.78 -11.19
N PRO A 259 3.71 -28.30 -12.45
CA PRO A 259 4.46 -28.94 -13.52
C PRO A 259 5.96 -29.00 -13.18
N ASP A 260 6.62 -30.14 -13.38
CA ASP A 260 8.02 -30.36 -12.98
C ASP A 260 8.99 -29.28 -13.48
N LEU A 261 8.73 -28.73 -14.68
CA LEU A 261 9.49 -27.60 -15.23
C LEU A 261 9.39 -26.34 -14.37
N ILE A 262 8.20 -26.01 -13.85
CA ILE A 262 7.99 -24.84 -12.97
C ILE A 262 8.65 -25.10 -11.62
N GLU A 263 8.53 -26.33 -11.11
CA GLU A 263 9.16 -26.75 -9.84
C GLU A 263 10.69 -26.61 -9.91
N ALA A 264 11.30 -27.14 -10.97
CA ALA A 264 12.74 -27.10 -11.20
C ALA A 264 13.29 -25.70 -11.57
N THR A 265 12.45 -24.77 -12.05
CA THR A 265 12.88 -23.43 -12.50
C THR A 265 12.39 -22.32 -11.58
N LEU A 266 11.16 -21.83 -11.77
CA LEU A 266 10.58 -20.68 -11.06
C LEU A 266 10.47 -20.92 -9.55
N PHE A 267 10.19 -22.16 -9.14
CA PHE A 267 10.02 -22.51 -7.72
C PHE A 267 11.29 -23.09 -7.09
N SER A 268 12.37 -23.25 -7.85
CA SER A 268 13.71 -23.45 -7.29
C SER A 268 14.13 -22.26 -6.42
N ARG A 269 15.10 -22.45 -5.53
CA ARG A 269 15.58 -21.35 -4.67
C ARG A 269 16.04 -20.12 -5.47
N SER A 270 16.70 -20.34 -6.61
CA SER A 270 17.12 -19.29 -7.54
C SER A 270 15.94 -18.57 -8.18
N GLY A 271 14.92 -19.32 -8.60
CA GLY A 271 13.68 -18.78 -9.14
C GLY A 271 12.89 -17.95 -8.14
N GLN A 272 12.80 -18.42 -6.88
CA GLN A 272 12.16 -17.68 -5.79
C GLN A 272 12.82 -16.31 -5.56
N ILE A 273 14.16 -16.28 -5.52
CA ILE A 273 14.94 -15.04 -5.39
C ILE A 273 14.68 -14.12 -6.60
N ALA A 274 14.68 -14.66 -7.82
CA ALA A 274 14.39 -13.87 -9.03
C ALA A 274 12.98 -13.24 -9.00
N ILE A 275 11.95 -13.99 -8.59
CA ILE A 275 10.59 -13.48 -8.43
C ILE A 275 10.54 -12.35 -7.38
N ALA A 276 11.18 -12.54 -6.23
CA ALA A 276 11.24 -11.52 -5.18
C ALA A 276 11.97 -10.24 -5.65
N LEU A 277 13.08 -10.37 -6.38
CA LEU A 277 13.79 -9.23 -6.96
C LEU A 277 12.94 -8.50 -8.02
N VAL A 278 12.17 -9.21 -8.86
CA VAL A 278 11.22 -8.60 -9.80
C VAL A 278 10.11 -7.84 -9.06
N MET A 279 9.57 -8.41 -7.98
CA MET A 279 8.54 -7.76 -7.16
C MET A 279 9.08 -6.48 -6.48
N ILE A 280 10.27 -6.56 -5.88
CA ILE A 280 10.96 -5.42 -5.26
C ILE A 280 11.26 -4.33 -6.31
N ALA A 281 11.77 -4.71 -7.49
CA ALA A 281 12.07 -3.77 -8.57
C ALA A 281 10.81 -3.08 -9.12
N ALA A 282 9.71 -3.82 -9.31
CA ALA A 282 8.43 -3.26 -9.75
C ALA A 282 7.84 -2.31 -8.69
N ALA A 283 7.91 -2.66 -7.40
CA ALA A 283 7.50 -1.81 -6.29
C ALA A 283 8.33 -0.51 -6.19
N ALA A 284 9.66 -0.62 -6.31
CA ALA A 284 10.56 0.52 -6.31
C ALA A 284 10.32 1.43 -7.53
N TYR A 285 10.10 0.87 -8.71
CA TYR A 285 9.77 1.64 -9.91
C TYR A 285 8.40 2.33 -9.79
N LEU A 286 7.41 1.67 -9.19
CA LEU A 286 6.09 2.25 -8.90
C LEU A 286 6.19 3.45 -7.95
N TRP A 287 6.93 3.32 -6.84
CA TRP A 287 7.21 4.43 -5.93
C TRP A 287 7.94 5.58 -6.64
N TRP A 288 8.96 5.26 -7.47
CA TRP A 288 9.66 6.24 -8.28
C TRP A 288 8.73 6.98 -9.27
N ARG A 289 7.73 6.32 -9.88
CA ARG A 289 6.71 7.01 -10.70
C ARG A 289 5.96 8.07 -9.90
N PHE A 290 5.60 7.77 -8.66
CA PHE A 290 4.90 8.73 -7.80
C PHE A 290 5.79 9.91 -7.41
N VAL A 291 7.06 9.68 -7.07
CA VAL A 291 8.07 10.73 -6.84
C VAL A 291 8.26 11.61 -8.09
N ARG A 292 8.21 11.02 -9.28
CA ARG A 292 8.22 11.74 -10.58
C ARG A 292 6.89 12.44 -10.92
N GLY A 293 5.89 12.40 -10.03
CA GLY A 293 4.65 13.15 -10.13
C GLY A 293 3.55 12.47 -10.97
N ASP A 294 3.65 11.17 -11.24
CA ASP A 294 2.62 10.40 -11.97
C ASP A 294 1.41 10.00 -11.11
N ALA A 295 1.40 10.26 -9.80
CA ALA A 295 0.21 10.10 -8.97
C ALA A 295 -0.87 11.12 -9.38
N ARG A 296 -1.67 10.83 -10.42
CA ARG A 296 -2.70 11.71 -10.99
C ARG A 296 -3.88 10.91 -11.53
N LEU A 297 -5.09 11.42 -11.33
CA LEU A 297 -6.35 10.76 -11.74
C LEU A 297 -6.98 11.31 -13.02
N ASN A 298 -6.41 12.38 -13.58
CA ASN A 298 -6.84 12.99 -14.83
C ASN A 298 -6.33 12.16 -16.01
N ASP A 299 -7.08 12.17 -17.11
CA ASP A 299 -6.81 11.35 -18.30
C ASP A 299 -5.36 11.37 -18.79
N GLY A 300 -4.87 10.16 -19.09
CA GLY A 300 -3.83 9.93 -20.07
C GLY A 300 -4.47 9.21 -21.26
N HIS A 301 -4.03 9.51 -22.48
CA HIS A 301 -4.61 9.00 -23.74
C HIS A 301 -4.44 7.47 -23.99
N ILE A 302 -4.23 6.67 -22.94
CA ILE A 302 -3.93 5.23 -22.97
C ILE A 302 -5.08 4.43 -23.57
N TRP A 303 -6.32 4.80 -23.22
CA TRP A 303 -7.55 4.13 -23.61
C TRP A 303 -8.37 4.96 -24.61
N ALA A 304 -7.72 5.91 -25.29
CA ALA A 304 -8.36 6.69 -26.34
C ALA A 304 -8.54 5.80 -27.59
N THR A 305 -9.71 5.18 -27.72
CA THR A 305 -10.14 4.54 -28.97
C THR A 305 -10.13 5.59 -30.08
N GLY A 306 -9.40 5.33 -31.16
CA GLY A 306 -8.99 6.36 -32.11
C GLY A 306 -10.15 7.15 -32.73
N SER A 307 -10.24 8.43 -32.38
CA SER A 307 -11.03 9.44 -33.09
C SER A 307 -10.13 10.44 -33.82
N THR A 308 -9.01 9.97 -34.37
CA THR A 308 -8.17 10.76 -35.30
C THR A 308 -8.73 10.74 -36.70
N GLY A 309 -9.97 11.22 -36.85
CA GLY A 309 -10.36 11.90 -38.08
C GLY A 309 -9.51 13.16 -38.18
N ARG A 310 -8.42 13.10 -38.95
CA ARG A 310 -7.58 14.28 -39.23
C ARG A 310 -8.37 15.27 -40.09
N ALA A 311 -9.12 16.17 -39.46
CA ALA A 311 -9.57 17.39 -40.09
C ALA A 311 -8.34 18.31 -40.31
N ILE A 312 -7.58 18.04 -41.37
CA ILE A 312 -6.57 18.98 -41.88
C ILE A 312 -7.35 20.12 -42.52
N CYS A 313 -7.65 21.16 -41.74
CA CYS A 313 -8.03 22.45 -42.31
C CYS A 313 -6.84 22.99 -43.10
N THR A 314 -6.85 22.78 -44.42
CA THR A 314 -5.93 23.40 -45.36
C THR A 314 -6.20 24.91 -45.42
N SER A 315 -5.53 25.65 -44.54
CA SER A 315 -5.46 27.10 -44.60
C SER A 315 -4.62 27.53 -45.81
N THR A 316 -5.27 27.72 -46.95
CA THR A 316 -4.69 28.38 -48.12
C THR A 316 -4.34 29.82 -47.77
N ARG A 317 -3.05 30.14 -47.74
CA ARG A 317 -2.55 31.52 -47.57
C ARG A 317 -2.90 32.35 -48.81
N SER A 318 -3.92 33.22 -48.70
CA SER A 318 -4.07 34.35 -49.61
C SER A 318 -3.19 35.51 -49.14
N THR A 319 -2.08 35.75 -49.85
CA THR A 319 -1.24 36.94 -49.65
C THR A 319 -1.85 38.16 -50.34
N THR A 320 -2.25 39.18 -49.58
CA THR A 320 -2.58 40.50 -50.14
C THR A 320 -1.92 41.63 -49.34
N ARG A 321 -1.23 42.50 -50.08
CA ARG A 321 -0.49 43.68 -49.62
C ARG A 321 -1.38 44.69 -48.91
N ALA A 322 -0.81 45.40 -47.93
CA ALA A 322 -1.31 46.69 -47.48
C ALA A 322 -0.79 47.83 -48.38
N PRO A 323 -1.59 48.90 -48.60
CA PRO A 323 -1.11 50.23 -48.93
C PRO A 323 -1.17 51.20 -47.73
N ARG A 324 -0.51 52.34 -47.86
CA ARG A 324 -0.30 53.39 -46.82
C ARG A 324 -1.34 54.52 -46.90
N SER A 325 -1.40 55.32 -45.81
CA SER A 325 -1.84 56.74 -45.73
C SER A 325 -3.28 57.08 -46.13
N SER A 326 -4.05 57.88 -45.39
CA SER A 326 -3.77 59.30 -45.11
C SER A 326 -4.58 59.91 -43.95
N SER A 327 -4.15 61.09 -43.54
CA SER A 327 -4.77 62.06 -42.59
C SER A 327 -6.29 62.26 -42.58
N SER A 328 -6.85 62.56 -41.40
CA SER A 328 -7.52 63.86 -41.15
C SER A 328 -7.63 64.19 -39.65
N ARG A 329 -7.69 65.48 -39.32
CA ARG A 329 -7.80 66.02 -37.94
C ARG A 329 -9.27 66.11 -37.52
N ASN A 330 -9.56 66.06 -36.22
CA ASN A 330 -10.11 67.26 -35.57
C ASN A 330 -9.94 67.24 -34.04
N ALA A 331 -10.00 68.41 -33.43
CA ALA A 331 -9.70 68.63 -32.01
C ALA A 331 -10.71 69.58 -31.36
N SER A 332 -10.92 69.43 -30.06
CA SER A 332 -11.44 70.48 -29.19
C SER A 332 -10.83 70.33 -27.78
N ARG A 333 -10.18 71.38 -27.29
CA ARG A 333 -9.52 71.49 -25.99
C ARG A 333 -10.43 72.22 -25.00
N THR A 334 -10.30 71.95 -23.70
CA THR A 334 -10.24 72.90 -22.55
C THR A 334 -10.49 72.13 -21.24
N ASN A 335 -9.94 72.45 -20.07
CA ASN A 335 -8.71 73.13 -19.64
C ASN A 335 -8.45 72.73 -18.16
N GLY A 336 -7.21 72.84 -17.66
CA GLY A 336 -6.86 72.54 -16.24
C GLY A 336 -7.23 73.68 -15.25
N PRO A 337 -6.69 73.72 -14.00
CA PRO A 337 -5.23 73.66 -13.78
C PRO A 337 -4.66 73.00 -12.48
N THR A 338 -3.51 72.31 -12.65
CA THR A 338 -2.26 72.24 -11.81
C THR A 338 -2.19 72.28 -10.26
N ARG A 339 -1.50 71.26 -9.68
CA ARG A 339 -0.24 71.36 -8.86
C ARG A 339 0.27 69.91 -8.59
N ILE A 340 1.47 69.44 -8.99
CA ILE A 340 2.84 69.65 -8.44
C ILE A 340 2.90 69.27 -6.93
N SER A 341 3.66 68.26 -6.44
CA SER A 341 5.11 67.99 -6.69
C SER A 341 5.64 66.57 -6.32
N ARG A 342 6.84 66.23 -6.85
CA ARG A 342 7.95 65.35 -6.35
C ARG A 342 7.64 63.88 -5.91
N ARG A 343 8.11 62.86 -6.65
CA ARG A 343 9.47 62.22 -6.65
C ARG A 343 9.94 61.57 -5.33
N ARG A 344 10.03 60.22 -5.32
CA ARG A 344 11.32 59.47 -5.29
C ARG A 344 11.14 57.96 -5.54
N SER A 345 11.93 57.42 -6.46
CA SER A 345 12.15 55.98 -6.65
C SER A 345 13.36 55.52 -5.83
N TRP A 346 13.33 54.30 -5.30
CA TRP A 346 14.54 53.60 -4.85
C TRP A 346 14.67 52.25 -5.56
N ARG A 347 15.76 52.10 -6.32
CA ARG A 347 16.41 50.83 -6.61
C ARG A 347 17.56 50.69 -5.62
N SER A 348 17.81 49.51 -5.10
CA SER A 348 19.15 49.12 -4.68
C SER A 348 19.51 47.79 -5.35
N ALA A 349 20.69 47.77 -5.96
CA ALA A 349 21.38 46.56 -6.34
C ALA A 349 22.68 46.56 -5.55
N SER A 350 23.06 45.41 -5.00
CA SER A 350 24.40 45.21 -4.45
C SER A 350 24.91 43.85 -4.88
N SER A 351 25.76 43.87 -5.90
CA SER A 351 26.53 42.71 -6.34
C SER A 351 27.59 42.34 -5.31
N ARG A 352 27.81 41.05 -5.06
CA ARG A 352 29.14 40.51 -4.71
C ARG A 352 29.30 39.12 -5.30
N SER A 353 30.12 39.04 -6.33
CA SER A 353 30.65 37.78 -6.86
C SER A 353 31.75 37.25 -5.94
N VAL A 354 31.80 35.95 -5.71
CA VAL A 354 33.06 35.24 -5.42
C VAL A 354 33.09 33.98 -6.26
N MET A 355 34.15 33.85 -7.05
CA MET A 355 34.50 32.68 -7.84
C MET A 355 35.95 32.37 -7.53
N ILE A 356 36.25 31.23 -6.89
CA ILE A 356 37.61 30.69 -6.78
C ILE A 356 37.55 29.17 -7.02
N ALA A 357 38.52 28.68 -7.77
CA ALA A 357 38.60 27.32 -8.28
C ALA A 357 39.38 26.35 -7.36
N SER A 358 39.31 25.08 -7.73
CA SER A 358 40.26 23.98 -7.50
C SER A 358 41.54 24.23 -6.66
N SER A 359 41.76 23.39 -5.65
CA SER A 359 42.74 22.27 -5.70
C SER A 359 42.74 21.53 -4.35
N GLY A 360 43.40 20.36 -4.26
CA GLY A 360 43.58 19.72 -2.94
C GLY A 360 43.72 18.19 -2.88
N ALA A 361 44.21 17.52 -3.92
CA ALA A 361 44.52 16.10 -3.80
C ALA A 361 45.74 15.88 -2.87
N LYS A 362 45.52 15.51 -1.60
CA LYS A 362 46.59 15.05 -0.69
C LYS A 362 46.65 13.53 -0.61
N ARG A 363 47.53 12.99 -1.45
CA ARG A 363 48.08 11.63 -1.34
C ARG A 363 49.01 11.55 -0.12
N LEU A 364 48.77 10.62 0.79
CA LEU A 364 49.76 10.17 1.79
C LEU A 364 49.96 8.66 1.65
N ARG A 365 51.21 8.21 1.74
CA ARG A 365 51.68 6.83 1.52
C ARG A 365 52.32 6.29 2.80
N ARG A 366 52.34 4.95 2.93
CA ARG A 366 53.29 4.12 3.76
C ARG A 366 53.08 4.27 5.29
N ARG A 367 53.35 3.30 6.19
CA ARG A 367 54.11 2.00 6.24
C ARG A 367 53.36 1.03 7.22
N GLU A 368 53.68 -0.26 7.47
CA GLU A 368 54.26 -1.39 6.71
C GLU A 368 54.37 -2.66 7.64
N ARG A 369 53.89 -3.85 7.21
CA ARG A 369 53.96 -5.21 7.90
C ARG A 369 52.96 -5.43 9.06
N ARG A 370 52.59 -6.67 9.50
CA ARG A 370 53.16 -8.04 9.34
C ARG A 370 52.08 -9.13 9.08
N ARG A 371 52.46 -10.24 8.42
CA ARG A 371 51.96 -11.63 8.64
C ARG A 371 52.99 -12.40 9.50
N PRO A 372 52.60 -13.46 10.23
CA PRO A 372 52.68 -14.87 9.77
C PRO A 372 51.30 -15.57 9.91
N SER A 373 50.87 -16.62 9.19
CA SER A 373 51.45 -17.84 8.55
C SER A 373 51.59 -19.07 9.46
N SER A 374 51.27 -20.25 8.90
CA SER A 374 51.27 -21.61 9.50
C SER A 374 50.15 -21.91 10.51
N LEU A 375 49.70 -23.15 10.78
CA LEU A 375 49.60 -24.45 10.05
C LEU A 375 48.72 -25.36 10.95
N GLY A 376 47.95 -26.31 10.43
CA GLY A 376 47.19 -27.23 11.29
C GLY A 376 46.21 -28.12 10.55
N THR A 377 46.42 -29.44 10.62
CA THR A 377 45.81 -30.45 9.72
C THR A 377 44.76 -31.31 10.44
N THR A 378 43.93 -32.01 9.65
CA THR A 378 43.21 -33.28 9.97
C THR A 378 42.25 -33.34 11.18
N ALA A 379 41.00 -33.76 10.92
CA ALA A 379 40.50 -35.08 11.34
C ALA A 379 39.10 -35.40 10.76
N LEU A 380 38.82 -36.69 10.56
CA LEU A 380 37.50 -37.23 10.22
C LEU A 380 36.54 -37.14 11.43
N GLY A 381 35.22 -37.09 11.17
CA GLY A 381 34.21 -37.10 12.22
C GLY A 381 32.78 -37.28 11.70
N SER A 382 32.47 -38.47 11.17
CA SER A 382 31.10 -38.83 10.80
C SER A 382 30.21 -38.99 12.05
N ARG A 383 29.06 -38.32 12.07
CA ARG A 383 27.92 -38.66 12.95
C ARG A 383 26.61 -38.15 12.37
N SER A 384 25.74 -39.09 11.99
CA SER A 384 24.39 -38.83 11.51
C SER A 384 23.49 -38.28 12.63
N PRO A 385 22.57 -37.34 12.36
CA PRO A 385 21.51 -37.00 13.30
C PRO A 385 20.44 -38.09 13.33
N THR A 386 20.04 -38.49 14.54
CA THR A 386 18.98 -39.47 14.80
C THR A 386 17.61 -38.94 14.40
N VAL A 387 16.82 -39.77 13.71
CA VAL A 387 15.43 -39.46 13.34
C VAL A 387 14.52 -39.65 14.56
N SER A 388 14.05 -38.54 15.14
CA SER A 388 13.01 -38.57 16.18
C SER A 388 11.62 -38.72 15.57
N ARG A 389 11.12 -39.96 15.52
CA ARG A 389 9.70 -40.23 15.23
C ARG A 389 8.83 -39.62 16.33
N TRP A 390 8.02 -38.63 15.99
CA TRP A 390 6.92 -38.19 16.87
C TRP A 390 5.74 -39.15 16.73
N SER A 391 5.34 -39.74 17.85
CA SER A 391 4.22 -40.67 17.92
C SER A 391 2.87 -39.95 17.81
N CYS A 392 1.91 -40.57 17.13
CA CYS A 392 0.56 -40.06 17.00
C CYS A 392 -0.27 -40.48 18.22
N ASN A 393 -0.60 -39.54 19.11
CA ASN A 393 -1.66 -39.74 20.11
C ASN A 393 -2.99 -39.24 19.54
N ARG A 394 -3.92 -40.17 19.33
CA ARG A 394 -5.33 -39.87 19.07
C ARG A 394 -6.06 -39.82 20.41
N GLU A 395 -6.62 -38.67 20.77
CA GLU A 395 -7.71 -38.62 21.76
C GLU A 395 -9.06 -38.44 21.06
N ALA A 396 -10.07 -39.12 21.59
CA ALA A 396 -11.35 -39.32 20.91
C ALA A 396 -12.39 -38.27 21.33
N ALA A 397 -13.08 -37.70 20.34
CA ALA A 397 -14.31 -36.94 20.56
C ALA A 397 -15.54 -37.86 20.32
N PRO A 398 -16.55 -37.88 21.21
CA PRO A 398 -17.69 -38.78 21.09
C PRO A 398 -18.69 -38.29 20.03
N ARG A 399 -19.05 -39.17 19.10
CA ARG A 399 -20.15 -38.92 18.14
C ARG A 399 -21.50 -39.07 18.83
N ARG A 400 -22.32 -38.01 18.84
CA ARG A 400 -23.76 -38.13 19.09
C ARG A 400 -24.44 -38.67 17.83
N ALA A 401 -25.00 -39.88 17.91
CA ALA A 401 -25.92 -40.40 16.90
C ALA A 401 -27.35 -39.98 17.25
N ALA A 402 -28.07 -39.41 16.29
CA ALA A 402 -29.51 -39.21 16.36
C ALA A 402 -30.20 -40.35 15.61
N LEU A 403 -31.09 -41.09 16.28
CA LEU A 403 -32.00 -42.04 15.65
C LEU A 403 -33.34 -41.98 16.38
N SER A 404 -34.41 -41.74 15.62
CA SER A 404 -35.79 -41.70 16.10
C SER A 404 -36.43 -43.09 16.00
N ALA A 405 -37.07 -43.54 17.07
CA ALA A 405 -38.11 -44.56 16.98
C ALA A 405 -39.14 -44.36 18.10
N SER A 406 -40.42 -44.29 17.73
CA SER A 406 -41.55 -44.19 18.65
C SER A 406 -41.88 -45.53 19.31
N THR A 407 -42.28 -45.56 20.60
CA THR A 407 -43.67 -45.90 20.98
C THR A 407 -43.97 -45.86 22.49
N ARG A 408 -45.26 -45.58 22.79
CA ARG A 408 -46.06 -46.00 23.97
C ARG A 408 -45.74 -45.45 25.38
N ARG A 409 -46.55 -44.44 25.73
CA ARG A 409 -47.46 -44.39 26.92
C ARG A 409 -46.93 -44.91 28.27
N ARG A 410 -46.75 -43.99 29.24
CA ARG A 410 -47.70 -43.75 30.36
C ARG A 410 -47.30 -42.52 31.18
N SER A 411 -48.26 -41.63 31.43
CA SER A 411 -48.27 -40.64 32.52
C SER A 411 -49.16 -41.20 33.66
N PRO A 412 -49.34 -40.56 34.84
CA PRO A 412 -48.81 -39.29 35.38
C PRO A 412 -47.91 -39.54 36.64
N SER A 413 -47.51 -38.62 37.54
CA SER A 413 -48.16 -37.41 38.08
C SER A 413 -47.28 -36.55 39.03
N ARG A 414 -47.48 -35.22 38.96
CA ARG A 414 -47.55 -34.20 40.05
C ARG A 414 -46.38 -33.90 41.03
N ALA A 415 -46.43 -32.63 41.48
CA ALA A 415 -45.78 -31.97 42.63
C ALA A 415 -44.26 -31.67 42.50
N ILE A 416 -43.75 -30.43 42.46
CA ILE A 416 -43.95 -29.17 43.24
C ILE A 416 -43.04 -29.09 44.48
N ALA A 417 -42.20 -28.03 44.50
CA ALA A 417 -41.48 -27.45 45.66
C ALA A 417 -40.39 -28.33 46.35
N SER A 418 -39.37 -27.81 47.04
CA SER A 418 -38.71 -26.48 47.07
C SER A 418 -37.47 -26.55 47.97
N SER A 419 -36.51 -25.61 47.84
CA SER A 419 -35.23 -25.52 48.58
C SER A 419 -34.21 -26.61 48.22
N ARG A 420 -32.89 -26.37 48.27
CA ARG A 420 -32.13 -25.20 48.72
C ARG A 420 -31.21 -24.65 47.62
#